data_AF-A0A6I5C5H6-F1
#
_entry.id   AF-A0A6I5C5H6-F1
#
_cell.length_a   1.000
_cell.length_b   1.000
_cell.length_c   1.000
_cell.angle_alpha   90.00
_cell.angle_beta   90.00
_cell.angle_gamma   90.00
#
_symmetry.space_group_name_H-M   'P 1'
#
loop_
_entity.id
_entity.type
_entity.pdbx_description
1 polymer ?
#
loop_
_entity_poly.entity_id
_entity_poly.type
_entity_poly.pdbx_seq_one_letter_code
_entity_poly.pdbx_strand_id
1 'polypeptide(L)' 'ATVASALEIMASMGVTDLADLRPHMLRRRIDPRTERSCEELYEWLEPGQLLAEPPEAWAADWKTADLDRFAV' A
#
# COMPACT_ATOMS: atom_id res chain seq x y z
N ALA A 1 3.96 15.92 9.32
CA ALA A 1 4.12 14.60 9.96
C ALA A 1 5.56 14.14 9.76
N THR A 2 6.17 13.51 10.76
CA THR A 2 7.56 13.00 10.70
C THR A 2 7.56 11.48 10.81
N VAL A 3 8.67 10.85 10.41
CA VAL A 3 8.88 9.39 10.58
C VAL A 3 8.79 9.00 12.06
N ALA A 4 9.30 9.84 12.97
CA ALA A 4 9.24 9.59 14.41
C ALA A 4 7.79 9.44 14.92
N SER A 5 6.89 10.34 14.53
CA SER A 5 5.48 10.23 14.93
C SER A 5 4.80 8.99 14.33
N ALA A 6 5.20 8.54 13.13
CA ALA A 6 4.68 7.31 12.56
C ALA A 6 5.11 6.07 13.38
N LEU A 7 6.37 6.03 13.83
CA LEU A 7 6.90 4.96 14.68
C LEU A 7 6.19 4.89 16.04
N GLU A 8 5.84 6.04 16.65
CA GLU A 8 5.07 6.07 17.90
C GLU A 8 3.65 5.48 17.75
N ILE A 9 2.99 5.80 16.63
CA ILE A 9 1.68 5.23 16.29
C ILE A 9 1.79 3.72 16.07
N MET A 10 2.82 3.27 15.36
CA MET A 10 3.08 1.84 15.14
C MET A 10 3.37 1.08 16.43
N ALA A 11 4.21 1.65 17.31
CA ALA A 11 4.49 1.06 18.61
C ALA A 11 3.21 0.89 19.44
N SER A 12 2.28 1.86 19.36
CA SER A 12 0.97 1.79 20.01
C SER A 12 0.06 0.67 19.45
N MET A 13 0.30 0.24 18.22
CA MET A 13 -0.36 -0.91 17.59
C MET A 13 0.34 -2.25 17.91
N GLY A 14 1.43 -2.23 18.70
CA GLY A 14 2.24 -3.42 18.97
C GLY A 14 3.20 -3.78 17.83
N VAL A 15 3.43 -2.86 16.89
CA VAL A 15 4.29 -3.05 15.72
C VAL A 15 5.65 -2.40 15.96
N THR A 16 6.72 -3.19 15.89
CA THR A 16 8.10 -2.74 16.16
C THR A 16 8.93 -2.52 14.90
N ASP A 17 8.54 -3.12 13.77
CA ASP A 17 9.19 -2.94 12.47
C ASP A 17 8.15 -2.47 11.42
N LEU A 18 8.59 -1.66 10.44
CA LEU A 18 7.75 -1.22 9.32
C LEU A 18 7.26 -2.38 8.46
N ALA A 19 8.06 -3.44 8.31
CA ALA A 19 7.69 -4.64 7.57
C ALA A 19 6.59 -5.46 8.25
N ASP A 20 6.41 -5.29 9.56
CA ASP A 20 5.35 -5.97 10.32
C ASP A 20 3.98 -5.28 10.17
N LEU A 21 3.96 -4.08 9.58
CA LEU A 21 2.73 -3.35 9.34
C LEU A 21 1.87 -4.08 8.29
N ARG A 22 0.64 -4.42 8.67
CA ARG A 22 -0.28 -5.12 7.77
C ARG A 22 -1.36 -4.18 7.22
N PRO A 23 -1.86 -4.42 6.00
CA PRO A 23 -2.90 -3.62 5.36
C PRO A 23 -4.14 -3.36 6.22
N HIS A 24 -4.59 -4.36 6.98
CA HIS A 24 -5.76 -4.25 7.86
C HIS A 24 -5.58 -3.25 9.00
N MET A 25 -4.32 -2.95 9.39
CA MET A 25 -3.99 -1.98 10.44
C MET A 25 -4.16 -0.53 9.97
N LEU A 26 -4.17 -0.30 8.65
CA LEU A 26 -4.28 1.03 8.06
C LEU A 26 -5.73 1.34 7.68
N ARG A 27 -6.22 2.49 8.13
CA ARG A 27 -7.56 3.01 7.83
C ARG A 27 -7.44 4.24 6.95
N ARG A 28 -8.21 4.27 5.87
CA ARG A 28 -8.33 5.43 4.98
C ARG A 28 -9.76 5.93 4.99
N ARG A 29 -9.92 7.22 5.27
CA ARG A 29 -11.19 7.91 5.13
C ARG A 29 -11.40 8.23 3.65
N ILE A 30 -12.44 7.64 3.06
CA ILE A 30 -12.75 7.79 1.63
C ILE A 30 -13.83 8.85 1.37
N ASP A 31 -14.61 9.19 2.40
CA ASP A 31 -15.58 10.29 2.39
C ASP A 31 -15.84 10.79 3.84
N PRO A 32 -16.63 11.85 4.06
CA PRO A 32 -16.87 12.40 5.40
C PRO A 32 -17.50 11.44 6.41
N ARG A 33 -18.04 10.29 6.02
CA ARG A 33 -18.67 9.32 6.92
C ARG A 33 -18.14 7.90 6.78
N THR A 34 -17.33 7.63 5.76
CA THR A 34 -16.86 6.27 5.48
C THR A 34 -15.35 6.15 5.66
N GLU A 35 -14.99 5.18 6.50
CA GLU A 35 -13.62 4.66 6.63
C GLU A 35 -13.59 3.21 6.18
N ARG A 36 -12.51 2.86 5.49
CA ARG A 36 -12.23 1.51 5.01
C ARG A 36 -10.80 1.13 5.34
N SER A 37 -10.56 -0.17 5.45
CA SER A 37 -9.19 -0.65 5.58
C SER A 37 -8.48 -0.52 4.24
N CYS A 38 -7.18 -0.23 4.26
CA CYS A 38 -6.38 -0.34 3.04
C CYS A 38 -6.36 -1.76 2.47
N GLU A 39 -6.60 -2.80 3.29
CA GLU A 39 -6.81 -4.19 2.83
C GLU A 39 -8.04 -4.32 1.92
N GLU A 40 -9.10 -3.57 2.21
CA GLU A 40 -10.34 -3.60 1.42
C GLU A 40 -10.26 -2.71 0.18
N LEU A 41 -9.43 -1.67 0.24
CA LEU A 41 -9.39 -0.61 -0.78
C LEU A 41 -8.46 -0.91 -1.95
N TYR A 42 -7.45 -1.75 -1.74
CA TYR A 42 -6.39 -1.96 -2.71
C TYR A 42 -6.11 -3.44 -2.88
N GLU A 43 -5.75 -3.81 -4.10
CA GLU A 43 -5.11 -5.09 -4.36
C GLU A 43 -3.66 -5.03 -3.88
N TRP A 44 -3.29 -5.92 -2.97
CA TRP A 44 -1.96 -5.97 -2.39
C TRP A 44 -1.08 -6.95 -3.18
N LEU A 45 0.12 -6.50 -3.49
CA LEU A 45 1.09 -7.28 -4.23
C LEU A 45 1.93 -8.13 -3.29
N GLU A 46 2.16 -9.37 -3.69
CA GLU A 46 3.20 -10.19 -3.10
C GLU A 46 4.60 -9.71 -3.57
N PRO A 47 5.65 -9.91 -2.76
CA PRO A 47 7.01 -9.56 -3.15
C PRO A 47 7.39 -10.20 -4.50
N GLY A 48 7.75 -9.36 -5.47
CA GLY A 48 8.17 -9.80 -6.82
C GLY A 48 7.03 -10.12 -7.79
N GLN A 49 5.76 -9.99 -7.38
CA GLN A 49 4.61 -10.36 -8.22
C GLN A 49 4.62 -9.67 -9.59
N LEU A 50 4.85 -8.35 -9.64
CA LEU A 50 4.89 -7.61 -10.91
C LEU A 50 5.99 -8.07 -11.88
N LEU A 51 7.07 -8.66 -11.37
CA LEU A 51 8.16 -9.19 -12.19
C LEU A 51 7.83 -10.56 -12.77
N ALA A 52 7.00 -11.33 -12.07
CA ALA A 52 6.60 -12.68 -12.48
C ALA A 52 5.29 -12.66 -13.29
N GLU A 53 4.21 -12.19 -12.65
CA GLU A 53 2.88 -12.11 -13.23
C GLU A 53 2.10 -10.97 -12.56
N PRO A 54 1.86 -9.84 -13.25
CA PRO A 54 1.08 -8.74 -12.70
C PRO A 54 -0.38 -9.18 -12.50
N PRO A 55 -1.06 -8.66 -11.46
CA PRO A 55 -2.50 -8.89 -11.32
C PRO A 55 -3.27 -8.40 -12.54
N GLU A 56 -4.41 -9.04 -12.82
CA GLU A 56 -5.24 -8.74 -13.99
C GLU A 56 -5.64 -7.26 -14.04
N ALA A 57 -5.99 -6.68 -12.89
CA ALA A 57 -6.38 -5.28 -12.79
C ALA A 57 -5.27 -4.32 -13.28
N TRP A 58 -4.01 -4.73 -13.21
CA TRP A 58 -2.84 -3.91 -13.57
C TRP A 58 -2.24 -4.32 -14.92
N ALA A 59 -2.73 -5.39 -15.55
CA ALA A 59 -2.10 -5.96 -16.74
C ALA A 59 -1.98 -4.96 -17.90
N ALA A 60 -3.01 -4.12 -18.10
CA ALA A 60 -3.01 -3.10 -19.14
C ALA A 60 -1.97 -2.00 -18.85
N ASP A 61 -1.97 -1.45 -17.64
CA ASP A 61 -1.05 -0.41 -17.21
C ASP A 61 0.39 -0.94 -17.23
N TRP A 62 0.61 -2.15 -16.70
CA TRP A 62 1.92 -2.80 -16.67
C TRP A 62 2.50 -3.04 -18.06
N LYS A 63 1.67 -3.42 -19.04
CA LYS A 63 2.12 -3.59 -20.44
C LYS A 63 2.58 -2.29 -21.08
N THR A 64 2.02 -1.16 -20.66
CA THR A 64 2.38 0.17 -21.17
C THR A 64 3.46 0.85 -20.35
N ALA A 65 3.82 0.29 -19.18
CA ALA A 65 4.85 0.84 -18.33
C ALA A 65 6.22 0.75 -19.02
N ASP A 66 6.99 1.83 -18.90
CA ASP A 66 8.31 1.96 -19.48
C ASP A 66 9.27 2.42 -18.37
N LEU A 67 10.34 1.66 -18.16
CA LEU A 67 11.32 1.89 -17.09
C LEU A 67 12.08 3.22 -17.26
N ASP A 68 12.14 3.74 -18.48
CA ASP A 68 12.85 4.98 -18.79
C ASP A 68 11.93 6.21 -18.81
N ARG A 69 10.62 6.01 -18.61
CA ARG A 69 9.62 7.08 -18.71
C ARG A 69 8.86 7.27 -17.39
N PHE A 70 9.22 8.34 -16.68
CA PHE A 70 8.51 8.79 -15.48
C PHE A 70 7.67 10.03 -15.81
N ALA A 71 6.37 9.98 -15.48
CA ALA A 71 5.49 11.14 -15.57
C ALA A 71 5.53 11.96 -14.27
N VAL A 72 5.40 13.29 -14.40
CA VAL A 72 5.37 14.26 -13.29
C VAL A 72 3.94 14.57 -12.89
#